data_AF-A0A382N8A8-F1
#
_entry.id   AF-A0A382N8A8-F1
#
_cell.length_a   1.000
_cell.length_b   1.000
_cell.length_c   1.000
_cell.angle_alpha   90.00
_cell.angle_beta   90.00
_cell.angle_gamma   90.00
#
_symmetry.space_group_name_H-M   'P 1'
#
loop_
_entity.id
_entity.type
_entity.pdbx_description
1 polymer ?
#
loop_
_entity_poly.entity_id
_entity_poly.type
_entity_poly.pdbx_seq_one_letter_code
_entity_poly.pdbx_strand_id
1 'polypeptide(L)'
;TAIDYLLVTHFHTDHMGGSLPLAERLPIHHFVDHGSSPDLGERGQSAFDRYADLRARAEHLEVEPGDTVPITGLDVRIIASGGQVLSAPLPGAGDPNPACDNFLFHGEDITRRGGDAEDQLSVSAVVTYGQFRTIIMGDLTWNKEHTLMCPTDKIGPVDAYLVSHHGAHTSGSEALVYPLEPRAAIMNNGPRKGGAGQTFEILSTVESLEHLWQNHYAVEAGELNSPDRFIANLNDGSEEVTAGESPVHVGVSHWIKLSALSDGSFTVTNSRNGLSHDYPAR
;
A
#
# COMPACT_ATOMS: atom_id res chain seq x y z
N THR A 1 25.83 4.39 4.33
CA THR A 1 24.44 3.90 4.26
C THR A 1 23.84 4.40 2.98
N ALA A 2 23.20 3.52 2.21
CA ALA A 2 22.55 3.83 0.94
C ALA A 2 21.22 3.06 0.88
N ILE A 3 20.37 3.42 -0.07
CA ILE A 3 19.17 2.68 -0.42
C ILE A 3 19.52 1.81 -1.62
N ASP A 4 19.50 0.50 -1.43
CA ASP A 4 19.82 -0.44 -2.51
C ASP A 4 18.74 -0.38 -3.60
N TYR A 5 17.45 -0.41 -3.21
CA TYR A 5 16.32 -0.34 -4.13
C TYR A 5 15.27 0.64 -3.60
N LEU A 6 14.90 1.63 -4.41
CA LEU A 6 13.73 2.46 -4.19
C LEU A 6 12.63 2.02 -5.14
N LEU A 7 11.61 1.34 -4.62
CA LEU A 7 10.41 1.00 -5.37
C LEU A 7 9.38 2.13 -5.23
N VAL A 8 8.96 2.69 -6.37
CA VAL A 8 7.86 3.65 -6.46
C VAL A 8 6.68 2.93 -7.11
N THR A 9 5.58 2.83 -6.37
CA THR A 9 4.42 2.04 -6.83
C THR A 9 3.77 2.66 -8.06
N HIS A 10 3.54 3.97 -8.05
CA HIS A 10 2.97 4.73 -9.16
C HIS A 10 3.31 6.22 -8.98
N PHE A 11 2.94 7.06 -9.93
CA PHE A 11 3.47 8.43 -10.07
C PHE A 11 2.56 9.53 -9.50
N HIS A 12 1.74 9.21 -8.49
CA HIS A 12 1.14 10.25 -7.66
C HIS A 12 2.16 10.82 -6.69
N THR A 13 1.98 12.11 -6.37
CA THR A 13 2.97 12.88 -5.59
C THR A 13 3.19 12.33 -4.18
N ASP A 14 2.21 11.67 -3.59
CA ASP A 14 2.37 11.10 -2.25
C ASP A 14 3.00 9.69 -2.25
N HIS A 15 3.27 9.13 -3.43
CA HIS A 15 4.05 7.90 -3.62
C HIS A 15 5.47 8.22 -4.11
N MET A 16 5.60 9.04 -5.16
CA MET A 16 6.91 9.35 -5.75
C MET A 16 7.58 10.61 -5.15
N GLY A 17 6.81 11.52 -4.55
CA GLY A 17 7.27 12.89 -4.26
C GLY A 17 8.37 12.98 -3.20
N GLY A 18 8.51 11.96 -2.35
CA GLY A 18 9.59 11.86 -1.38
C GLY A 18 10.96 11.49 -1.98
N SER A 19 11.02 11.05 -3.24
CA SER A 19 12.23 10.47 -3.83
C SER A 19 13.40 11.45 -3.92
N LEU A 20 13.14 12.69 -4.32
CA LEU A 20 14.18 13.73 -4.45
C LEU A 20 14.80 14.12 -3.10
N PRO A 21 14.03 14.55 -2.07
CA PRO A 21 14.62 14.87 -0.78
C PRO A 21 15.25 13.64 -0.09
N LEU A 22 14.82 12.42 -0.43
CA LEU A 22 15.47 11.20 0.03
C LEU A 22 16.85 11.01 -0.61
N ALA A 23 16.96 11.19 -1.93
CA ALA A 23 18.21 11.08 -2.68
C ALA A 23 19.27 12.11 -2.26
N GLU A 24 18.85 13.30 -1.80
CA GLU A 24 19.74 14.31 -1.23
C GLU A 24 20.39 13.88 0.10
N ARG A 25 19.80 12.91 0.80
CA ARG A 25 20.24 12.44 2.12
C ARG A 25 20.93 11.08 2.06
N LEU A 26 20.46 10.19 1.20
CA LEU A 26 20.98 8.84 1.02
C LEU A 26 21.12 8.54 -0.47
N PRO A 27 22.29 8.06 -0.93
CA PRO A 27 22.42 7.55 -2.29
C PRO A 27 21.41 6.43 -2.56
N ILE A 28 20.83 6.40 -3.77
CA ILE A 28 19.93 5.35 -4.24
C ILE A 28 20.64 4.62 -5.39
N HIS A 29 20.75 3.29 -5.30
CA HIS A 29 21.46 2.49 -6.30
C HIS A 29 20.56 2.04 -7.46
N HIS A 30 19.33 1.63 -7.15
CA HIS A 30 18.36 1.17 -8.16
C HIS A 30 16.99 1.81 -7.91
N PHE A 31 16.34 2.24 -8.98
CA PHE A 31 14.94 2.66 -8.99
C PHE A 31 14.10 1.55 -9.61
N VAL A 32 12.97 1.23 -8.99
CA VAL A 32 12.03 0.20 -9.45
C VAL A 32 10.67 0.83 -9.62
N ASP A 33 10.09 0.78 -10.82
CA ASP A 33 8.76 1.32 -11.13
C ASP A 33 8.14 0.62 -12.35
N HIS A 34 6.97 1.10 -12.80
CA HIS A 34 6.24 0.57 -13.97
C HIS A 34 6.57 1.27 -15.30
N GLY A 35 7.57 2.14 -15.33
CA GLY A 35 8.08 2.80 -16.53
C GLY A 35 7.51 4.19 -16.76
N SER A 36 6.35 4.26 -17.42
CA SER A 36 5.75 5.52 -17.88
C SER A 36 4.25 5.57 -17.62
N SER A 37 3.71 6.78 -17.49
CA SER A 37 2.28 7.00 -17.33
C SER A 37 1.70 7.78 -18.52
N PRO A 38 0.52 7.40 -19.04
CA PRO A 38 -0.07 8.04 -20.22
C PRO A 38 -0.77 9.37 -19.92
N ASP A 39 -1.21 9.63 -18.69
CA ASP A 39 -1.93 10.86 -18.32
C ASP A 39 -1.79 11.18 -16.83
N LEU A 40 -1.01 12.21 -16.51
CA LEU A 40 -0.82 12.71 -15.14
C LEU A 40 -1.39 14.13 -14.95
N GLY A 41 -2.00 14.71 -15.99
CA GLY A 41 -2.25 16.15 -16.07
C GLY A 41 -0.98 17.00 -15.92
N GLU A 42 -1.12 18.33 -16.02
CA GLU A 42 0.05 19.24 -16.00
C GLU A 42 0.87 19.17 -14.71
N ARG A 43 0.19 19.18 -13.55
CA ARG A 43 0.86 19.16 -12.24
C ARG A 43 1.53 17.82 -11.96
N GLY A 44 0.86 16.71 -12.27
CA GLY A 44 1.42 15.37 -12.10
C GLY A 44 2.59 15.14 -13.05
N GLN A 45 2.47 15.57 -14.32
CA GLN A 45 3.56 15.50 -15.28
C GLN A 45 4.81 16.24 -14.80
N SER A 46 4.68 17.48 -14.31
CA SER A 46 5.81 18.23 -13.77
C SER A 46 6.49 17.53 -12.59
N ALA A 47 5.72 16.83 -11.75
CA ALA A 47 6.28 16.06 -10.64
C ALA A 47 6.97 14.78 -11.13
N PHE A 48 6.38 14.10 -12.12
CA PHE A 48 6.97 12.92 -12.73
C PHE A 48 8.25 13.24 -13.47
N ASP A 49 8.33 14.35 -14.21
CA ASP A 49 9.55 14.76 -14.91
C ASP A 49 10.74 14.90 -13.95
N ARG A 50 10.51 15.48 -12.76
CA ARG A 50 11.54 15.57 -11.71
C ARG A 50 11.97 14.19 -11.18
N TYR A 51 11.02 13.27 -11.03
CA TYR A 51 11.31 11.90 -10.64
C TYR A 51 12.05 11.14 -11.75
N ALA A 52 11.65 11.31 -13.00
CA ALA A 52 12.27 10.73 -14.19
C ALA A 52 13.74 11.19 -14.33
N ASP A 53 13.99 12.49 -14.19
CA ASP A 53 15.34 13.08 -14.18
C ASP A 53 16.22 12.58 -13.02
N LEU A 54 15.61 12.24 -11.89
CA LEU A 54 16.29 11.67 -10.75
C LEU A 54 16.64 10.19 -11.00
N ARG A 55 15.65 9.37 -11.39
CA ARG A 55 15.85 7.93 -11.59
C ARG A 55 16.82 7.62 -12.74
N ALA A 56 16.88 8.49 -13.75
CA ALA A 56 17.82 8.38 -14.86
C ALA A 56 19.32 8.50 -14.47
N ARG A 57 19.61 8.88 -13.21
CA ARG A 57 20.99 9.02 -12.70
C ARG A 57 21.54 7.72 -12.09
N ALA A 58 20.70 6.70 -11.96
CA ALA A 58 21.05 5.40 -11.40
C ALA A 58 20.44 4.28 -12.28
N GLU A 59 20.62 3.02 -11.88
CA GLU A 59 20.00 1.91 -12.60
C GLU A 59 18.48 1.93 -12.39
N HIS A 60 17.73 1.72 -13.48
CA HIS A 60 16.27 1.70 -13.47
C HIS A 60 15.78 0.33 -13.92
N LEU A 61 14.93 -0.27 -13.09
CA LEU A 61 14.25 -1.53 -13.31
C LEU A 61 12.77 -1.22 -13.57
N GLU A 62 12.37 -1.28 -14.83
CA GLU A 62 10.96 -1.32 -15.23
C GLU A 62 10.48 -2.76 -15.06
N VAL A 63 9.61 -3.01 -14.09
CA VAL A 63 9.24 -4.37 -13.68
C VAL A 63 7.88 -4.79 -14.20
N GLU A 64 7.73 -6.07 -14.49
CA GLU A 64 6.48 -6.72 -14.90
C GLU A 64 6.00 -7.73 -13.84
N PRO A 65 4.70 -8.11 -13.82
CA PRO A 65 4.21 -9.14 -12.93
C PRO A 65 4.96 -10.47 -13.13
N GLY A 66 5.50 -11.02 -12.04
CA GLY A 66 6.33 -12.24 -12.06
C GLY A 66 7.81 -11.96 -11.81
N ASP A 67 8.28 -10.73 -12.05
CA ASP A 67 9.66 -10.33 -11.81
C ASP A 67 10.02 -10.36 -10.32
N THR A 68 11.32 -10.51 -10.06
CA THR A 68 11.89 -10.43 -8.72
C THR A 68 12.75 -9.18 -8.55
N VAL A 69 12.67 -8.51 -7.40
CA VAL A 69 13.63 -7.44 -7.04
C VAL A 69 14.79 -8.06 -6.25
N PRO A 70 16.06 -7.92 -6.69
CA PRO A 70 17.18 -8.69 -6.12
C PRO A 70 17.71 -8.11 -4.80
N ILE A 71 16.89 -8.18 -3.75
CA ILE A 71 17.26 -7.79 -2.38
C ILE A 71 17.80 -9.01 -1.63
N THR A 72 19.04 -8.93 -1.16
CA THR A 72 19.67 -10.06 -0.46
C THR A 72 18.90 -10.41 0.81
N GLY A 73 18.48 -11.67 0.94
CA GLY A 73 17.76 -12.20 2.10
C GLY A 73 16.24 -12.03 2.05
N LEU A 74 15.69 -11.37 1.02
CA LEU A 74 14.25 -11.25 0.79
C LEU A 74 13.87 -11.92 -0.55
N ASP A 75 12.69 -12.52 -0.60
CA ASP A 75 12.01 -12.81 -1.87
C ASP A 75 10.98 -11.71 -2.10
N VAL A 76 11.23 -10.85 -3.08
CA VAL A 76 10.35 -9.74 -3.47
C VAL A 76 9.79 -10.07 -4.84
N ARG A 77 8.51 -10.41 -4.90
CA ARG A 77 7.82 -10.78 -6.14
C ARG A 77 6.86 -9.68 -6.56
N ILE A 78 7.03 -9.16 -7.77
CA ILE A 78 6.09 -8.23 -8.37
C ILE A 78 4.82 -8.98 -8.77
N ILE A 79 3.66 -8.51 -8.31
CA ILE A 79 2.37 -9.16 -8.51
C ILE A 79 1.40 -8.38 -9.41
N ALA A 80 1.64 -7.08 -9.54
CA ALA A 80 0.98 -6.18 -10.47
C ALA A 80 1.96 -5.08 -10.88
N SER A 81 1.88 -4.60 -12.11
CA SER A 81 2.67 -3.48 -12.63
C SER A 81 2.14 -3.07 -14.01
N GLY A 82 2.14 -1.78 -14.33
CA GLY A 82 1.85 -1.30 -15.69
C GLY A 82 0.46 -1.72 -16.21
N GLY A 83 -0.50 -1.91 -15.30
CA GLY A 83 -1.86 -2.34 -15.62
C GLY A 83 -2.02 -3.85 -15.85
N GLN A 84 -0.94 -4.63 -15.72
CA GLN A 84 -0.97 -6.08 -15.73
C GLN A 84 -0.91 -6.64 -14.30
N VAL A 85 -1.37 -7.88 -14.14
CA VAL A 85 -1.31 -8.64 -12.88
C VAL A 85 -0.77 -10.03 -13.16
N LEU A 86 -0.40 -10.78 -12.12
CA LEU A 86 0.03 -12.17 -12.27
C LEU A 86 -0.97 -13.01 -13.06
N SER A 87 -0.45 -13.79 -14.01
CA SER A 87 -1.23 -14.73 -14.82
C SER A 87 -1.38 -16.10 -14.15
N ALA A 88 -0.47 -16.45 -13.22
CA ALA A 88 -0.47 -17.70 -12.48
C ALA A 88 -0.34 -17.45 -10.97
N PRO A 89 -0.94 -18.31 -10.11
CA PRO A 89 -0.76 -18.22 -8.67
C PRO A 89 0.69 -18.35 -8.23
N LEU A 90 1.03 -17.71 -7.12
CA LEU A 90 2.28 -17.94 -6.41
C LEU A 90 2.32 -19.36 -5.83
N PRO A 91 3.51 -19.92 -5.52
CA PRO A 91 3.62 -21.21 -4.87
C PRO A 91 2.82 -21.26 -3.57
N GLY A 92 1.94 -22.27 -3.44
CA GLY A 92 1.06 -22.43 -2.28
C GLY A 92 -0.24 -21.63 -2.33
N ALA A 93 -0.47 -20.83 -3.39
CA ALA A 93 -1.74 -20.18 -3.67
C ALA A 93 -2.52 -20.93 -4.78
N GLY A 94 -3.65 -20.37 -5.21
CA GLY A 94 -4.47 -20.90 -6.30
C GLY A 94 -5.79 -21.51 -5.86
N ASP A 95 -6.14 -21.41 -4.58
CA ASP A 95 -7.45 -21.86 -4.10
C ASP A 95 -8.58 -21.00 -4.70
N PRO A 96 -9.78 -21.58 -4.91
CA PRO A 96 -10.95 -20.81 -5.32
C PRO A 96 -11.21 -19.67 -4.35
N ASN A 97 -11.59 -18.50 -4.86
CA ASN A 97 -11.88 -17.34 -4.04
C ASN A 97 -13.40 -17.07 -4.04
N PRO A 98 -14.14 -17.42 -2.97
CA PRO A 98 -15.59 -17.25 -2.92
C PRO A 98 -16.04 -15.78 -3.00
N ALA A 99 -15.18 -14.82 -2.64
CA ALA A 99 -15.48 -13.40 -2.75
C ALA A 99 -15.50 -12.89 -4.21
N CYS A 100 -15.11 -13.72 -5.18
CA CYS A 100 -15.32 -13.46 -6.60
C CYS A 100 -16.79 -13.62 -7.02
N ASP A 101 -17.58 -14.39 -6.26
CA ASP A 101 -18.99 -14.61 -6.57
C ASP A 101 -19.78 -13.32 -6.33
N ASN A 102 -20.46 -12.83 -7.37
CA ASN A 102 -21.21 -11.56 -7.35
C ASN A 102 -20.35 -10.32 -7.07
N PHE A 103 -19.06 -10.36 -7.42
CA PHE A 103 -18.19 -9.19 -7.32
C PHE A 103 -18.82 -7.96 -8.01
N LEU A 104 -18.97 -6.88 -7.26
CA LEU A 104 -19.52 -5.63 -7.78
C LEU A 104 -18.39 -4.77 -8.34
N PHE A 105 -18.31 -4.70 -9.66
CA PHE A 105 -17.32 -3.84 -10.33
C PHE A 105 -17.67 -2.36 -10.17
N HIS A 106 -16.65 -1.55 -9.94
CA HIS A 106 -16.80 -0.09 -10.08
C HIS A 106 -17.04 0.27 -11.54
N GLY A 107 -18.00 1.17 -11.77
CA GLY A 107 -18.37 1.67 -13.09
C GLY A 107 -17.34 2.63 -13.70
N GLU A 108 -17.53 2.94 -14.99
CA GLU A 108 -16.59 3.78 -15.75
C GLU A 108 -16.37 5.18 -15.17
N ASP A 109 -17.37 5.73 -14.47
CA ASP A 109 -17.27 7.05 -13.82
C ASP A 109 -16.20 7.10 -12.73
N ILE A 110 -15.96 5.98 -12.06
CA ILE A 110 -14.86 5.83 -11.09
C ILE A 110 -13.58 5.56 -11.87
N THR A 111 -13.54 4.50 -12.69
CA THR A 111 -12.29 4.00 -13.28
C THR A 111 -11.63 4.90 -14.33
N ARG A 112 -12.32 5.96 -14.80
CA ARG A 112 -11.78 6.94 -15.77
C ARG A 112 -11.32 8.25 -15.13
N ARG A 113 -11.46 8.44 -13.81
CA ARG A 113 -10.90 9.62 -13.14
C ARG A 113 -9.38 9.62 -13.33
N GLY A 114 -8.78 10.78 -13.54
CA GLY A 114 -7.34 10.88 -13.81
C GLY A 114 -6.47 10.22 -12.74
N GLY A 115 -6.88 10.28 -11.46
CA GLY A 115 -6.21 9.53 -10.39
C GLY A 115 -6.31 8.02 -10.58
N ASP A 116 -7.52 7.51 -10.78
CA ASP A 116 -7.77 6.07 -10.96
C ASP A 116 -7.07 5.49 -12.21
N ALA A 117 -6.71 6.31 -13.20
CA ALA A 117 -5.97 5.88 -14.38
C ALA A 117 -4.52 5.50 -14.05
N GLU A 118 -3.83 6.29 -13.22
CA GLU A 118 -2.47 5.99 -12.76
C GLU A 118 -2.46 4.93 -11.65
N ASP A 119 -3.45 4.95 -10.75
CA ASP A 119 -3.55 4.00 -9.63
C ASP A 119 -3.62 2.55 -10.12
N GLN A 120 -4.29 2.31 -11.26
CA GLN A 120 -4.39 1.02 -11.94
C GLN A 120 -3.05 0.49 -12.46
N LEU A 121 -2.02 1.33 -12.57
CA LEU A 121 -0.67 0.96 -13.01
C LEU A 121 0.26 0.61 -11.84
N SER A 122 -0.23 0.70 -10.60
CA SER A 122 0.56 0.46 -9.40
C SER A 122 1.39 -0.83 -9.48
N VAL A 123 2.70 -0.68 -9.22
CA VAL A 123 3.58 -1.78 -8.87
C VAL A 123 3.16 -2.29 -7.50
N SER A 124 2.68 -3.52 -7.45
CA SER A 124 2.36 -4.23 -6.22
C SER A 124 3.34 -5.38 -6.02
N ALA A 125 3.69 -5.70 -4.78
CA ALA A 125 4.65 -6.74 -4.46
C ALA A 125 4.24 -7.58 -3.24
N VAL A 126 4.59 -8.85 -3.29
CA VAL A 126 4.68 -9.73 -2.12
C VAL A 126 6.12 -9.73 -1.66
N VAL A 127 6.34 -9.56 -0.36
CA VAL A 127 7.66 -9.60 0.27
C VAL A 127 7.69 -10.71 1.30
N THR A 128 8.64 -11.64 1.14
CA THR A 128 8.87 -12.75 2.05
C THR A 128 10.25 -12.64 2.68
N TYR A 129 10.31 -12.78 4.01
CA TYR A 129 11.54 -12.86 4.79
C TYR A 129 11.52 -14.12 5.67
N GLY A 130 12.20 -15.17 5.23
CA GLY A 130 12.08 -16.48 5.87
C GLY A 130 10.63 -16.97 5.83
N GLN A 131 10.01 -17.12 6.99
CA GLN A 131 8.60 -17.50 7.12
C GLN A 131 7.64 -16.31 7.17
N PHE A 132 8.14 -15.08 7.39
CA PHE A 132 7.29 -13.89 7.41
C PHE A 132 6.91 -13.47 5.98
N ARG A 133 5.66 -13.08 5.76
CA ARG A 133 5.14 -12.59 4.48
C ARG A 133 4.27 -11.35 4.65
N THR A 134 4.48 -10.36 3.78
CA THR A 134 3.65 -9.16 3.68
C THR A 134 3.34 -8.82 2.22
N ILE A 135 2.40 -7.91 2.01
CA ILE A 135 1.97 -7.44 0.70
C ILE A 135 1.88 -5.92 0.66
N ILE A 136 2.34 -5.35 -0.45
CA ILE A 136 2.29 -3.92 -0.76
C ILE A 136 1.51 -3.78 -2.06
N MET A 137 0.35 -3.11 -2.02
CA MET A 137 -0.50 -2.95 -3.19
C MET A 137 -0.28 -1.62 -3.92
N GLY A 138 0.36 -0.64 -3.26
CA GLY A 138 0.24 0.75 -3.71
C GLY A 138 -1.23 1.15 -3.68
N ASP A 139 -1.69 1.77 -4.77
CA ASP A 139 -3.07 2.22 -4.91
C ASP A 139 -3.85 1.35 -5.91
N LEU A 140 -3.40 0.10 -6.13
CA LEU A 140 -4.02 -0.84 -7.08
C LEU A 140 -5.55 -0.89 -6.85
N THR A 141 -6.31 -0.68 -7.92
CA THR A 141 -7.75 -0.42 -7.79
C THR A 141 -8.59 -1.68 -7.70
N TRP A 142 -9.80 -1.53 -7.15
CA TRP A 142 -10.84 -2.54 -6.93
C TRP A 142 -11.00 -3.54 -8.10
N ASN A 143 -11.14 -3.05 -9.32
CA ASN A 143 -11.33 -3.92 -10.50
C ASN A 143 -10.03 -4.67 -10.88
N LYS A 144 -8.86 -4.07 -10.62
CA LYS A 144 -7.56 -4.75 -10.81
C LYS A 144 -7.30 -5.80 -9.74
N GLU A 145 -7.70 -5.54 -8.50
CA GLU A 145 -7.71 -6.54 -7.43
C GLU A 145 -8.53 -7.77 -7.82
N HIS A 146 -9.73 -7.60 -8.39
CA HIS A 146 -10.49 -8.73 -8.96
C HIS A 146 -9.69 -9.48 -10.03
N THR A 147 -9.06 -8.78 -10.97
CA THR A 147 -8.25 -9.42 -12.03
C THR A 147 -7.11 -10.26 -11.43
N LEU A 148 -6.51 -9.78 -10.34
CA LEU A 148 -5.47 -10.48 -9.61
C LEU A 148 -6.04 -11.69 -8.82
N MET A 149 -7.19 -11.55 -8.18
CA MET A 149 -7.66 -12.48 -7.15
C MET A 149 -8.76 -13.45 -7.61
N CYS A 150 -9.24 -13.33 -8.86
CA CYS A 150 -10.33 -14.13 -9.40
C CYS A 150 -9.95 -14.92 -10.66
N PRO A 151 -10.59 -16.09 -10.90
CA PRO A 151 -11.52 -16.79 -10.00
C PRO A 151 -10.83 -17.51 -8.82
N THR A 152 -9.50 -17.49 -8.80
CA THR A 152 -8.67 -18.11 -7.77
C THR A 152 -7.75 -17.06 -7.16
N ASP A 153 -7.52 -17.16 -5.85
CA ASP A 153 -6.54 -16.34 -5.16
C ASP A 153 -5.13 -16.66 -5.69
N LYS A 154 -4.49 -15.68 -6.34
CA LYS A 154 -3.13 -15.83 -6.89
C LYS A 154 -2.03 -15.56 -5.87
N ILE A 155 -2.39 -15.09 -4.67
CA ILE A 155 -1.47 -14.59 -3.66
C ILE A 155 -1.36 -15.55 -2.48
N GLY A 156 -2.45 -16.02 -1.90
CA GLY A 156 -2.44 -16.78 -0.65
C GLY A 156 -2.26 -15.90 0.60
N PRO A 157 -2.24 -16.50 1.80
CA PRO A 157 -2.23 -15.77 3.06
C PRO A 157 -0.93 -15.01 3.33
N VAL A 158 -1.03 -13.88 4.05
CA VAL A 158 0.09 -13.06 4.51
C VAL A 158 0.01 -12.84 6.02
N ASP A 159 1.12 -12.53 6.67
CA ASP A 159 1.13 -12.25 8.10
C ASP A 159 0.64 -10.82 8.39
N ALA A 160 1.06 -9.87 7.56
CA ALA A 160 0.69 -8.47 7.67
C ALA A 160 0.24 -7.89 6.33
N TYR A 161 -0.77 -7.03 6.37
CA TYR A 161 -1.34 -6.36 5.21
C TYR A 161 -1.07 -4.85 5.29
N LEU A 162 -0.30 -4.30 4.35
CA LEU A 162 -0.30 -2.85 4.13
C LEU A 162 -1.54 -2.49 3.33
N VAL A 163 -2.51 -1.84 3.98
CA VAL A 163 -3.84 -1.62 3.40
C VAL A 163 -3.72 -0.85 2.09
N SER A 164 -4.25 -1.42 1.02
CA SER A 164 -4.24 -0.85 -0.33
C SER A 164 -4.84 0.56 -0.36
N HIS A 165 -4.22 1.45 -1.13
CA HIS A 165 -4.77 2.76 -1.45
C HIS A 165 -5.20 3.57 -0.22
N HIS A 166 -4.41 3.50 0.87
CA HIS A 166 -4.72 4.17 2.13
C HIS A 166 -6.05 3.75 2.77
N GLY A 167 -6.66 2.66 2.29
CA GLY A 167 -8.03 2.27 2.62
C GLY A 167 -9.10 3.10 1.92
N ALA A 168 -8.85 3.63 0.73
CA ALA A 168 -9.86 4.31 -0.09
C ALA A 168 -10.96 3.35 -0.55
N HIS A 169 -12.16 3.90 -0.82
CA HIS A 169 -13.32 3.14 -1.34
C HIS A 169 -13.08 2.56 -2.75
N THR A 170 -11.96 2.87 -3.39
CA THR A 170 -11.58 2.43 -4.74
C THR A 170 -10.66 1.22 -4.75
N SER A 171 -10.34 0.63 -3.59
CA SER A 171 -9.46 -0.53 -3.40
C SER A 171 -9.88 -1.31 -2.15
N GLY A 172 -9.14 -2.36 -1.80
CA GLY A 172 -9.36 -3.12 -0.58
C GLY A 172 -10.60 -4.01 -0.63
N SER A 173 -10.89 -4.56 -1.80
CA SER A 173 -12.04 -5.44 -2.03
C SER A 173 -12.01 -6.71 -1.19
N GLU A 174 -13.19 -7.30 -0.94
CA GLU A 174 -13.33 -8.58 -0.26
C GLU A 174 -12.54 -9.69 -0.98
N ALA A 175 -12.53 -9.65 -2.32
CA ALA A 175 -11.75 -10.57 -3.14
C ALA A 175 -10.25 -10.48 -2.89
N LEU A 176 -9.73 -9.29 -2.56
CA LEU A 176 -8.35 -9.12 -2.10
C LEU A 176 -8.19 -9.52 -0.64
N VAL A 177 -9.00 -8.96 0.25
CA VAL A 177 -8.70 -8.93 1.69
C VAL A 177 -8.95 -10.29 2.36
N TYR A 178 -9.99 -11.02 1.96
CA TYR A 178 -10.35 -12.28 2.65
C TYR A 178 -9.30 -13.38 2.50
N PRO A 179 -8.78 -13.68 1.29
CA PRO A 179 -7.77 -14.74 1.14
C PRO A 179 -6.41 -14.40 1.77
N LEU A 180 -6.14 -13.11 2.03
CA LEU A 180 -4.90 -12.68 2.68
C LEU A 180 -4.81 -13.14 4.14
N GLU A 181 -5.94 -13.31 4.84
CA GLU A 181 -6.01 -13.71 6.26
C GLU A 181 -4.91 -13.08 7.17
N PRO A 182 -4.71 -11.74 7.11
CA PRO A 182 -3.65 -11.08 7.86
C PRO A 182 -3.94 -11.09 9.37
N ARG A 183 -2.88 -11.01 10.17
CA ARG A 183 -2.97 -10.82 11.63
C ARG A 183 -2.88 -9.37 12.05
N ALA A 184 -2.18 -8.58 11.26
CA ALA A 184 -2.10 -7.13 11.40
C ALA A 184 -2.38 -6.46 10.06
N ALA A 185 -3.16 -5.39 10.09
CA ALA A 185 -3.32 -4.48 8.97
C ALA A 185 -2.74 -3.12 9.35
N ILE A 186 -2.00 -2.49 8.44
CA ILE A 186 -1.41 -1.15 8.62
C ILE A 186 -1.99 -0.24 7.55
N MET A 187 -2.83 0.71 7.96
CA MET A 187 -3.43 1.69 7.07
C MET A 187 -2.58 2.95 7.03
N ASN A 188 -1.93 3.21 5.90
CA ASN A 188 -1.10 4.37 5.63
C ASN A 188 -1.93 5.60 5.22
N ASN A 189 -3.07 5.83 5.89
CA ASN A 189 -3.98 6.92 5.58
C ASN A 189 -3.51 8.29 6.09
N GLY A 190 -4.08 9.32 5.49
CA GLY A 190 -4.10 10.67 6.03
C GLY A 190 -5.44 10.96 6.73
N PRO A 191 -5.60 12.14 7.35
CA PRO A 191 -6.85 12.50 8.00
C PRO A 191 -8.05 12.55 7.05
N ARG A 192 -7.81 12.87 5.78
CA ARG A 192 -8.80 12.96 4.69
C ARG A 192 -8.33 12.29 3.39
N LYS A 193 -7.31 11.43 3.45
CA LYS A 193 -6.88 10.58 2.33
C LYS A 193 -7.00 9.12 2.74
N GLY A 194 -7.85 8.36 2.05
CA GLY A 194 -8.18 6.99 2.43
C GLY A 194 -9.14 6.92 3.62
N GLY A 195 -9.13 5.80 4.33
CA GLY A 195 -10.00 5.60 5.50
C GLY A 195 -11.50 5.58 5.19
N ALA A 196 -11.90 4.98 4.06
CA ALA A 196 -13.30 4.81 3.73
C ALA A 196 -13.98 3.81 4.68
N GLY A 197 -15.23 4.08 5.06
CA GLY A 197 -16.00 3.22 5.98
C GLY A 197 -16.08 1.76 5.53
N GLN A 198 -16.28 1.54 4.21
CA GLN A 198 -16.27 0.20 3.60
C GLN A 198 -14.99 -0.59 3.93
N THR A 199 -13.82 0.05 3.89
CA THR A 199 -12.56 -0.62 4.21
C THR A 199 -12.52 -1.11 5.66
N PHE A 200 -13.00 -0.29 6.60
CA PHE A 200 -13.10 -0.69 8.00
C PHE A 200 -14.09 -1.84 8.18
N GLU A 201 -15.24 -1.80 7.49
CA GLU A 201 -16.24 -2.86 7.52
C GLU A 201 -15.67 -4.18 7.00
N ILE A 202 -15.00 -4.18 5.84
CA ILE A 202 -14.36 -5.39 5.28
C ILE A 202 -13.30 -5.93 6.24
N LEU A 203 -12.38 -5.09 6.73
CA LEU A 203 -11.33 -5.51 7.66
C LEU A 203 -11.91 -6.07 8.96
N SER A 204 -13.03 -5.54 9.45
CA SER A 204 -13.69 -6.02 10.69
C SER A 204 -14.27 -7.42 10.58
N THR A 205 -14.47 -7.92 9.35
CA THR A 205 -14.97 -9.28 9.08
C THR A 205 -13.86 -10.33 8.95
N VAL A 206 -12.59 -9.92 8.91
CA VAL A 206 -11.45 -10.84 8.81
C VAL A 206 -11.17 -11.46 10.18
N GLU A 207 -11.51 -12.73 10.38
CA GLU A 207 -11.38 -13.40 11.68
C GLU A 207 -9.94 -13.47 12.20
N SER A 208 -8.95 -13.57 11.30
CA SER A 208 -7.54 -13.63 11.66
C SER A 208 -6.96 -12.28 12.10
N LEU A 209 -7.65 -11.17 11.79
CA LEU A 209 -7.13 -9.83 12.02
C LEU A 209 -7.24 -9.45 13.49
N GLU A 210 -6.10 -9.40 14.18
CA GLU A 210 -6.05 -9.05 15.59
C GLU A 210 -6.10 -7.53 15.80
N HIS A 211 -5.41 -6.76 14.95
CA HIS A 211 -5.33 -5.30 15.07
C HIS A 211 -5.22 -4.59 13.73
N LEU A 212 -5.99 -3.50 13.59
CA LEU A 212 -5.78 -2.46 12.59
C LEU A 212 -4.95 -1.33 13.21
N TRP A 213 -3.81 -1.04 12.60
CA TRP A 213 -2.95 0.09 12.93
C TRP A 213 -3.15 1.19 11.91
N GLN A 214 -3.27 2.43 12.37
CA GLN A 214 -3.50 3.57 11.49
C GLN A 214 -2.38 4.58 11.59
N ASN A 215 -1.97 5.09 10.43
CA ASN A 215 -1.06 6.22 10.38
C ASN A 215 -1.76 7.50 10.86
N HIS A 216 -3.00 7.75 10.44
CA HIS A 216 -3.79 8.90 10.93
C HIS A 216 -5.19 8.48 11.40
N TYR A 217 -5.76 9.28 12.30
CA TYR A 217 -7.21 9.27 12.53
C TYR A 217 -7.90 9.68 11.23
N ALA A 218 -8.81 8.85 10.71
CA ALA A 218 -9.55 9.14 9.50
C ALA A 218 -10.84 9.89 9.86
N VAL A 219 -10.93 11.17 9.46
CA VAL A 219 -12.03 12.07 9.84
C VAL A 219 -13.39 11.53 9.38
N GLU A 220 -13.46 11.04 8.14
CA GLU A 220 -14.71 10.54 7.55
C GLU A 220 -15.15 9.18 8.12
N ALA A 221 -14.22 8.41 8.72
CA ALA A 221 -14.53 7.12 9.32
C ALA A 221 -15.24 7.25 10.69
N GLY A 222 -15.12 8.39 11.37
CA GLY A 222 -15.77 8.63 12.66
C GLY A 222 -15.49 7.54 13.69
N GLU A 223 -16.55 6.88 14.17
CA GLU A 223 -16.47 5.81 15.17
C GLU A 223 -15.88 4.48 14.63
N LEU A 224 -15.68 4.35 13.31
CA LEU A 224 -15.05 3.17 12.72
C LEU A 224 -13.52 3.14 12.92
N ASN A 225 -12.92 4.26 13.32
CA ASN A 225 -11.49 4.31 13.63
C ASN A 225 -11.11 3.28 14.70
N SER A 226 -9.89 2.78 14.60
CA SER A 226 -9.28 1.92 15.62
C SER A 226 -9.18 2.67 16.94
N PRO A 227 -9.15 1.98 18.10
CA PRO A 227 -8.88 2.62 19.37
C PRO A 227 -7.62 3.49 19.32
N ASP A 228 -7.65 4.70 19.89
CA ASP A 228 -6.58 5.71 19.81
C ASP A 228 -5.16 5.15 19.94
N ARG A 229 -4.97 4.15 20.82
CA ARG A 229 -3.65 3.53 21.05
C ARG A 229 -3.02 2.93 19.80
N PHE A 230 -3.80 2.57 18.79
CA PHE A 230 -3.36 2.02 17.50
C PHE A 230 -3.23 3.08 16.39
N ILE A 231 -3.48 4.36 16.71
CA ILE A 231 -3.36 5.48 15.76
C ILE A 231 -2.09 6.29 16.06
N ALA A 232 -1.21 6.44 15.07
CA ALA A 232 0.03 7.21 15.22
C ALA A 232 -0.23 8.71 15.29
N ASN A 233 -1.12 9.26 14.45
CA ASN A 233 -1.37 10.69 14.37
C ASN A 233 -2.86 10.99 14.55
N LEU A 234 -3.23 11.56 15.71
CA LEU A 234 -4.63 11.90 16.03
C LEU A 234 -5.06 13.28 15.53
N ASN A 235 -4.11 14.20 15.34
CA ASN A 235 -4.39 15.53 14.83
C ASN A 235 -4.75 15.46 13.34
N ASP A 236 -5.85 16.09 12.95
CA ASP A 236 -6.33 16.18 11.57
C ASP A 236 -5.89 17.48 10.85
N GLY A 237 -5.07 18.30 11.54
CA GLY A 237 -4.55 19.59 11.09
C GLY A 237 -5.56 20.74 11.21
N SER A 238 -6.77 20.51 11.73
CA SER A 238 -7.84 21.53 11.76
C SER A 238 -7.53 22.77 12.59
N GLU A 239 -6.71 22.63 13.64
CA GLU A 239 -6.30 23.74 14.50
C GLU A 239 -5.26 24.68 13.85
N GLU A 240 -4.68 24.27 12.73
CA GLU A 240 -3.52 24.93 12.09
C GLU A 240 -3.89 25.59 10.74
N VAL A 241 -5.18 25.70 10.44
CA VAL A 241 -5.69 26.15 9.13
C VAL A 241 -5.83 27.66 9.03
N THR A 242 -5.29 28.24 7.95
CA THR A 242 -5.68 29.59 7.53
C THR A 242 -6.99 29.56 6.74
N ALA A 243 -7.83 30.59 6.91
CA ALA A 243 -9.15 30.62 6.30
C ALA A 243 -9.10 30.41 4.77
N GLY A 244 -9.72 29.32 4.29
CA GLY A 244 -9.78 28.96 2.87
C GLY A 244 -8.87 27.80 2.45
N GLU A 245 -8.04 27.26 3.35
CA GLU A 245 -7.20 26.10 3.09
C GLU A 245 -7.81 24.81 3.66
N SER A 246 -7.54 23.67 3.00
CA SER A 246 -7.88 22.36 3.56
C SER A 246 -6.90 22.03 4.68
N PRO A 247 -7.34 21.51 5.84
CA PRO A 247 -6.41 21.13 6.89
C PRO A 247 -5.47 20.03 6.44
N VAL A 248 -4.18 20.25 6.65
CA VAL A 248 -3.10 19.30 6.43
C VAL A 248 -2.37 19.16 7.75
N HIS A 249 -2.03 17.93 8.14
CA HIS A 249 -1.23 17.70 9.33
C HIS A 249 0.14 18.38 9.16
N VAL A 250 0.42 19.39 9.99
CA VAL A 250 1.74 20.03 10.08
C VAL A 250 2.36 19.76 11.46
N GLY A 251 3.68 19.83 11.56
CA GLY A 251 4.40 19.62 12.83
C GLY A 251 4.91 18.19 13.04
N VAL A 252 4.78 17.68 14.27
CA VAL A 252 5.38 16.40 14.67
C VAL A 252 4.56 15.25 14.13
N SER A 253 5.16 14.46 13.24
CA SER A 253 4.58 13.21 12.76
C SER A 253 5.15 12.00 13.47
N HIS A 254 4.28 11.05 13.78
CA HIS A 254 4.59 9.73 14.31
C HIS A 254 4.41 8.67 13.22
N TRP A 255 5.01 7.50 13.44
CA TRP A 255 5.02 6.38 12.51
C TRP A 255 4.46 5.12 13.16
N ILE A 256 3.97 4.22 12.31
CA ILE A 256 3.74 2.81 12.63
C ILE A 256 4.88 2.03 11.99
N LYS A 257 5.56 1.17 12.75
CA LYS A 257 6.67 0.34 12.25
C LYS A 257 6.35 -1.12 12.49
N LEU A 258 6.48 -1.91 11.43
CA LEU A 258 6.56 -3.36 11.52
C LEU A 258 8.04 -3.79 11.52
N SER A 259 8.41 -4.69 12.42
CA SER A 259 9.72 -5.36 12.45
C SER A 259 9.51 -6.86 12.43
N ALA A 260 9.92 -7.53 11.36
CA ALA A 260 9.76 -8.97 11.17
C ALA A 260 11.05 -9.75 11.44
N LEU A 261 10.90 -10.98 11.92
CA LEU A 261 11.95 -11.98 12.03
C LEU A 261 11.72 -13.08 10.98
N SER A 262 12.79 -13.82 10.65
CA SER A 262 12.74 -14.86 9.62
C SER A 262 11.98 -16.12 10.05
N ASP A 263 11.60 -16.23 11.32
CA ASP A 263 10.74 -17.29 11.86
C ASP A 263 9.24 -16.97 11.73
N GLY A 264 8.88 -15.88 11.05
CA GLY A 264 7.48 -15.49 10.85
C GLY A 264 6.89 -14.65 11.98
N SER A 265 7.59 -14.52 13.12
CA SER A 265 7.18 -13.58 14.16
C SER A 265 7.47 -12.14 13.76
N PHE A 266 6.64 -11.21 14.22
CA PHE A 266 6.82 -9.80 13.95
C PHE A 266 6.25 -8.92 15.08
N THR A 267 6.73 -7.68 15.16
CA THR A 267 6.24 -6.68 16.11
C THR A 267 5.75 -5.46 15.36
N VAL A 268 4.61 -4.90 15.77
CA VAL A 268 4.16 -3.59 15.31
C VAL A 268 4.24 -2.58 16.45
N THR A 269 4.88 -1.44 16.19
CA THR A 269 5.11 -0.37 17.17
C THR A 269 4.52 0.95 16.69
N ASN A 270 3.79 1.64 17.58
CA ASN A 270 3.33 3.01 17.40
C ASN A 270 4.30 3.98 18.10
N SER A 271 4.96 4.86 17.35
CA SER A 271 5.96 5.76 17.92
C SER A 271 5.39 6.93 18.74
N ARG A 272 4.08 7.20 18.65
CA ARG A 272 3.44 8.25 19.46
C ARG A 272 3.38 7.88 20.94
N ASN A 273 3.04 6.63 21.23
CA ASN A 273 2.77 6.18 22.60
C ASN A 273 3.66 5.01 23.06
N GLY A 274 4.54 4.51 22.20
CA GLY A 274 5.44 3.40 22.49
C GLY A 274 4.76 2.04 22.58
N LEU A 275 3.45 1.94 22.29
CA LEU A 275 2.74 0.67 22.25
C LEU A 275 3.40 -0.23 21.21
N SER A 276 3.81 -1.42 21.64
CA SER A 276 4.26 -2.49 20.78
C SER A 276 3.41 -3.73 21.02
N HIS A 277 3.08 -4.44 19.95
CA HIS A 277 2.41 -5.73 20.02
C HIS A 277 3.20 -6.76 19.24
N ASP A 278 3.48 -7.89 19.90
CA ASP A 278 4.22 -9.01 19.32
C ASP A 278 3.25 -10.05 18.79
N TYR A 279 3.46 -10.43 17.53
CA TYR A 279 2.74 -11.47 16.83
C TYR A 279 3.67 -12.69 16.76
N PRO A 280 3.45 -13.74 17.58
CA PRO A 280 4.32 -14.93 17.59
C PRO A 280 4.27 -15.70 16.27
N ALA A 281 5.31 -16.48 15.94
CA ALA A 281 5.31 -17.34 14.75
C ALA A 281 4.07 -18.28 14.70
N ARG A 282 3.55 -18.53 13.50
CA ARG A 282 2.44 -19.48 13.25
C ARG A 282 2.92 -20.93 13.22
#